data_AF-A0A0J1FKY5-F1
#
_entry.id   AF-A0A0J1FKY5-F1
#
_cell.length_a   1.000
_cell.length_b   1.000
_cell.length_c   1.000
_cell.angle_alpha   90.00
_cell.angle_beta   90.00
_cell.angle_gamma   90.00
#
_symmetry.space_group_name_H-M   'P 1'
#
loop_
_entity.id
_entity.type
_entity.pdbx_description
1 polymer ?
#
loop_
_entity_poly.entity_id
_entity_poly.type
_entity_poly.pdbx_seq_one_letter_code
_entity_poly.pdbx_strand_id
1 'polypeptide(L)' 'MPELNTVIRELLDVFNCKPFQKGDGSRASAFEDEKPFLLPLPPRPFELATWKVATVGPNYHISIGELLRSL' A
#
# COMPACT_ATOMS: atom_id res chain seq x y z
N MET A 1 -11.91 -16.88 -4.56
CA MET A 1 -11.30 -15.54 -4.34
C MET A 1 -11.28 -14.61 -5.55
N PRO A 2 -11.21 -15.07 -6.82
CA PRO A 2 -11.27 -14.16 -7.98
C PRO A 2 -12.56 -13.35 -8.06
N GLU A 3 -13.71 -13.99 -7.86
CA GLU A 3 -15.04 -13.38 -7.89
C GLU A 3 -15.20 -12.24 -6.88
N LEU A 4 -14.75 -12.44 -5.63
CA LEU A 4 -14.75 -11.40 -4.61
C LEU A 4 -13.93 -10.17 -5.04
N ASN A 5 -12.74 -10.40 -5.59
CA ASN A 5 -11.90 -9.30 -6.09
C ASN A 5 -12.56 -8.57 -7.26
N THR A 6 -13.28 -9.26 -8.12
CA THR A 6 -14.08 -8.64 -9.20
C THR A 6 -15.14 -7.72 -8.63
N VAL A 7 -15.96 -8.21 -7.69
CA VAL A 7 -17.03 -7.40 -7.06
C VAL A 7 -16.45 -6.18 -6.32
N ILE A 8 -15.32 -6.35 -5.62
CA ILE A 8 -14.63 -5.23 -4.95
C ILE A 8 -14.22 -4.16 -5.97
N ARG A 9 -13.71 -4.55 -7.13
CA ARG A 9 -13.28 -3.61 -8.18
C ARG A 9 -14.47 -2.85 -8.76
N GLU A 10 -15.57 -3.55 -9.06
CA GLU A 10 -16.81 -2.91 -9.55
C GLU A 10 -17.36 -1.89 -8.54
N LEU A 11 -17.39 -2.24 -7.25
CA LEU A 11 -17.82 -1.31 -6.20
C LEU A 11 -16.88 -0.12 -6.04
N LEU A 12 -15.58 -0.34 -6.20
CA LEU A 12 -14.57 0.71 -6.14
C LEU A 12 -14.74 1.71 -7.29
N ASP A 13 -15.02 1.23 -8.50
CA ASP A 13 -15.27 2.08 -9.67
C ASP A 13 -16.51 2.96 -9.45
N VAL A 14 -17.61 2.38 -8.98
CA VAL A 14 -18.82 3.12 -8.62
C VAL A 14 -18.53 4.17 -7.55
N PHE A 15 -17.75 3.81 -6.53
CA PHE A 15 -17.39 4.72 -5.44
C PHE A 15 -16.51 5.89 -5.91
N ASN A 16 -15.54 5.63 -6.79
CA ASN A 16 -14.62 6.64 -7.30
C ASN A 16 -15.32 7.61 -8.26
N CYS A 17 -16.29 7.13 -9.04
CA CYS A 17 -17.09 7.96 -9.94
C CYS A 17 -18.23 8.71 -9.24
N LYS A 18 -18.59 8.33 -8.00
CA LYS A 18 -19.66 8.98 -7.25
C LYS A 18 -19.34 10.48 -7.00
N PRO A 19 -20.27 11.40 -7.27
CA PRO A 19 -20.08 12.82 -7.00
C PRO A 19 -19.77 13.11 -5.53
N PHE A 20 -19.01 14.17 -5.28
CA PHE A 20 -18.80 14.65 -3.92
C PHE A 20 -20.10 15.16 -3.29
N GLN A 21 -20.17 15.10 -1.95
CA GLN A 21 -21.30 15.67 -1.22
C GLN A 21 -21.30 17.20 -1.22
N LYS A 22 -20.11 17.80 -1.34
CA LYS A 22 -19.89 19.24 -1.39
C LYS A 22 -18.75 19.53 -2.37
N GLY A 23 -19.02 20.31 -3.40
CA GLY A 23 -18.09 20.60 -4.49
C GLY A 23 -18.42 19.81 -5.76
N ASP A 24 -17.79 20.22 -6.86
CA ASP A 24 -18.01 19.64 -8.18
C ASP A 24 -17.07 18.45 -8.42
N GLY A 25 -17.50 17.53 -9.28
CA GLY A 25 -16.71 16.37 -9.70
C GLY A 25 -16.81 15.16 -8.75
N SER A 26 -15.82 14.27 -8.87
CA SER A 26 -15.70 12.99 -8.17
C SER A 26 -14.24 12.69 -7.83
N ARG A 27 -13.97 11.58 -7.13
CA ARG A 27 -12.59 11.16 -6.85
C ARG A 27 -11.82 10.85 -8.13
N ALA A 28 -12.52 10.27 -9.12
CA ALA A 28 -11.94 9.99 -10.43
C ALA A 28 -11.55 11.27 -11.18
N SER A 29 -12.40 12.31 -11.17
CA SER A 29 -12.04 13.58 -11.83
C SER A 29 -10.89 14.28 -11.14
N ALA A 30 -10.89 14.33 -9.80
CA ALA A 30 -9.80 14.91 -9.03
C ALA A 30 -8.46 14.19 -9.29
N PHE A 31 -8.48 12.86 -9.41
CA PHE A 31 -7.29 12.10 -9.77
C PHE A 31 -6.77 12.44 -11.17
N GLU A 32 -7.65 12.56 -12.17
CA GLU A 32 -7.22 12.94 -13.52
C GLU A 32 -6.63 14.36 -13.59
N ASP A 33 -7.10 15.29 -12.75
CA ASP A 33 -6.52 16.62 -12.62
C ASP A 33 -5.11 16.59 -11.99
N GLU A 34 -4.89 15.69 -11.02
CA GLU A 34 -3.58 15.53 -10.33
C GLU A 34 -2.57 14.69 -11.13
N LYS A 35 -3.05 13.80 -12.00
CA LYS A 35 -2.26 12.82 -12.76
C LYS A 35 -1.06 13.40 -13.53
N PRO A 36 -1.14 14.58 -14.19
CA PRO A 36 0.02 15.18 -14.86
C PRO A 36 1.15 15.59 -13.92
N PHE A 37 0.87 15.73 -12.63
CA PHE A 37 1.83 16.16 -11.61
C PHE A 37 2.42 14.98 -10.81
N LEU A 38 1.98 13.74 -11.09
CA LEU A 38 2.48 12.56 -10.40
C LEU A 38 3.90 12.19 -10.84
N LEU A 39 4.71 11.78 -9.88
CA LEU A 39 6.01 11.18 -10.16
C LEU A 39 5.82 9.75 -10.70
N PRO A 40 6.73 9.26 -11.56
CA PRO A 40 6.70 7.86 -11.98
C PRO A 40 6.85 6.93 -10.78
N LEU A 41 6.29 5.73 -10.89
CA LEU A 41 6.47 4.70 -9.87
C LEU A 41 7.96 4.40 -9.68
N PRO A 42 8.43 4.23 -8.43
CA PRO A 42 9.78 3.77 -8.18
C PRO A 42 10.06 2.45 -8.92
N PRO A 43 11.26 2.27 -9.48
CA PRO A 43 11.61 1.04 -10.20
C PRO A 43 11.64 -0.19 -9.30
N ARG A 44 11.75 0.00 -7.98
CA ARG A 44 11.69 -1.06 -6.99
C ARG A 44 10.29 -1.10 -6.37
N PRO A 45 9.60 -2.24 -6.40
CA PRO A 45 8.34 -2.41 -5.70
C PRO A 45 8.46 -2.08 -4.21
N PHE A 46 7.36 -1.63 -3.62
CA PHE A 46 7.30 -1.45 -2.17
C PHE A 46 7.41 -2.81 -1.46
N GLU A 47 8.30 -2.89 -0.46
CA GLU A 47 8.48 -4.07 0.38
C GLU A 47 7.93 -3.78 1.78
N LEU A 48 7.06 -4.67 2.28
CA LEU A 48 6.58 -4.61 3.65
C LEU A 48 7.73 -4.92 4.61
N ALA A 49 8.18 -3.92 5.36
CA ALA A 49 9.17 -4.10 6.41
C ALA A 49 8.50 -4.20 7.77
N THR A 50 8.84 -5.24 8.54
CA THR A 50 8.50 -5.34 9.95
C THR A 50 9.72 -4.98 10.79
N TRP A 51 9.59 -3.97 11.62
CA TRP A 51 10.65 -3.53 12.52
C TRP A 51 10.53 -4.29 13.84
N LYS A 52 11.62 -4.92 14.26
CA LYS A 52 11.73 -5.53 15.59
C LYS A 52 12.95 -4.95 16.29
N VAL A 53 12.74 -4.40 17.48
CA VAL A 53 13.86 -4.02 18.34
C VAL A 53 14.42 -5.29 18.97
N ALA A 54 15.68 -5.58 18.73
CA ALA A 54 16.40 -6.70 19.31
C ALA A 54 17.71 -6.21 19.93
N THR A 55 18.01 -6.67 21.15
CA THR A 55 19.30 -6.42 21.80
C THR A 55 20.27 -7.51 21.36
N VAL A 56 21.38 -7.12 20.74
CA VAL A 56 22.44 -8.06 20.34
C VAL A 56 23.19 -8.51 21.58
N GLY A 57 23.10 -9.81 21.89
CA GLY A 57 23.90 -10.41 22.96
C GLY A 57 25.37 -10.59 22.53
N PRO A 58 26.27 -10.95 23.46
CA PRO A 58 27.70 -11.13 23.17
C PRO A 58 28.01 -12.15 22.06
N ASN A 59 27.07 -13.05 21.77
CA ASN A 59 27.19 -14.07 20.74
C ASN A 59 26.73 -13.61 19.34
N TYR A 60 26.43 -12.32 19.13
CA TYR A 60 26.05 -11.74 17.83
C TYR A 60 24.81 -12.33 17.15
N HIS A 61 23.99 -13.07 17.88
CA HIS A 61 22.73 -13.63 17.37
C HIS A 61 21.52 -12.80 17.82
N ILE A 62 20.58 -12.59 16.90
CA ILE A 62 19.27 -12.01 17.18
C ILE A 62 18.15 -12.90 16.65
N SER A 63 17.04 -13.00 17.39
CA SER A 63 15.90 -13.82 17.02
C SER A 63 14.81 -12.98 16.33
N ILE A 64 14.48 -13.32 15.10
CA ILE A 64 13.41 -12.69 14.32
C ILE A 64 12.34 -13.77 14.07
N GLY A 65 11.21 -13.69 14.79
CA GLY A 65 10.23 -14.80 14.83
C GLY A 65 10.83 -16.08 15.42
N GLU A 66 10.54 -17.24 14.82
CA GLU A 66 11.15 -18.54 15.17
C GLU A 66 12.52 -18.77 14.52
N LEU A 67 13.03 -17.79 13.76
CA LEU A 67 14.28 -17.94 13.03
C LEU A 67 15.41 -17.18 13.72
N LEU A 68 16.49 -17.90 14.04
CA LEU A 68 17.74 -17.29 14.51
C LEU A 68 18.54 -16.79 13.31
N ARG A 69 18.99 -15.54 13.32
CA ARG A 69 19.94 -15.02 12.34
C ARG A 69 21.20 -14.52 13.03
N SER A 70 22.35 -14.90 12.48
CA SER A 70 23.65 -14.30 12.79
C SER A 70 23.73 -12.96 12.10
N LEU A 71 24.21 -11.93 12.81
CA LEU A 71 24.71 -10.71 12.17
C LEU A 71 26.15 -10.91 11.69
#